data_AF-A0A7W4GAN0-F1
#
_entry.id   AF-A0A7W4GAN0-F1
#
_cell.length_a   1.000
_cell.length_b   1.000
_cell.length_c   1.000
_cell.angle_alpha   90.00
_cell.angle_beta   90.00
_cell.angle_gamma   90.00
#
_symmetry.space_group_name_H-M   'P 1'
#
loop_
_entity.id
_entity.type
_entity.pdbx_description
1 polymer ?
#
loop_
_entity_poly.entity_id
_entity_poly.type
_entity_poly.pdbx_seq_one_letter_code
_entity_poly.pdbx_strand_id
1 'polypeptide(L)'
;MKKLAIVAVVVVAAIGGVSYANHALTQEVKVEVDRQLALMSQQMGVTASYEDISASVLGQSVEISNMQITGFDQQPVANIASIEVAGYEVDKIAPRTELSIKNFTFSEHFLAQLPPDANNKLAAASYDLHTLMNYDEKSGDSDIDFALNAKNIVGLNFNLGLAKSTALMNASLALSKMQQQLGSQQPTLEQQLQQQTLLMEALAELEPRSIEIALNNEGEFKALVEQTLEKQGMTLEQMQQMVNMQLQQAPVSEALSEAIKNFTQGLSSLTVSASLPEGQTMTEINQQIFTLMGQPEELAEFINLKAKGE
;
A
#
# COMPACT_ATOMS: atom_id res chain seq x y z
N MET A 1 -20.66 -2.39 4.31
CA MET A 1 -19.37 -2.35 5.05
C MET A 1 -18.63 -3.68 5.06
N LYS A 2 -19.26 -4.85 5.35
CA LYS A 2 -18.59 -6.17 5.26
C LYS A 2 -18.06 -6.54 3.85
N LYS A 3 -18.70 -6.05 2.78
CA LYS A 3 -18.30 -6.29 1.39
C LYS A 3 -17.03 -5.53 0.94
N LEU A 4 -16.72 -4.40 1.59
CA LEU A 4 -15.52 -3.59 1.26
C LEU A 4 -14.25 -4.16 1.92
N ALA A 5 -14.39 -4.88 3.03
CA ALA A 5 -13.28 -5.55 3.72
C ALA A 5 -12.68 -6.72 2.91
N ILE A 6 -13.39 -7.22 1.91
CA ILE A 6 -12.97 -8.35 1.05
C ILE A 6 -11.77 -7.98 0.17
N VAL A 7 -11.63 -6.69 -0.19
CA VAL A 7 -10.63 -6.18 -1.16
C VAL A 7 -9.25 -6.03 -0.50
N ALA A 8 -9.20 -5.71 0.78
CA ALA A 8 -7.94 -5.49 1.51
C ALA A 8 -7.16 -6.79 1.78
N VAL A 9 -7.80 -7.97 1.69
CA VAL A 9 -7.21 -9.23 2.15
C VAL A 9 -6.54 -10.05 1.05
N VAL A 10 -6.80 -9.74 -0.22
CA VAL A 10 -6.09 -10.40 -1.33
C VAL A 10 -4.59 -10.10 -1.31
N VAL A 11 -4.21 -8.92 -0.81
CA VAL A 11 -2.80 -8.52 -0.60
C VAL A 11 -2.13 -9.37 0.50
N VAL A 12 -2.90 -9.90 1.46
CA VAL A 12 -2.37 -10.68 2.59
C VAL A 12 -2.11 -12.14 2.20
N ALA A 13 -2.89 -12.70 1.27
CA ALA A 13 -2.75 -14.10 0.82
C ALA A 13 -1.47 -14.36 0.00
N ALA A 14 -0.77 -13.32 -0.43
CA ALA A 14 0.48 -13.44 -1.18
C ALA A 14 1.72 -13.57 -0.27
N ILE A 15 1.59 -13.35 1.05
CA ILE A 15 2.75 -13.17 1.94
C ILE A 15 3.18 -14.46 2.65
N GLY A 16 2.41 -15.55 2.64
CA GLY A 16 2.91 -16.79 3.23
C GLY A 16 3.77 -17.59 2.25
N GLY A 17 5.05 -17.21 2.22
CA GLY A 17 6.14 -18.09 2.57
C GLY A 17 6.25 -19.49 1.99
N VAL A 18 7.09 -19.60 0.96
CA VAL A 18 7.73 -20.85 0.56
C VAL A 18 9.19 -20.58 0.23
N SER A 19 10.09 -21.40 0.78
CA SER A 19 11.53 -21.35 0.52
C SER A 19 11.84 -22.00 -0.84
N TYR A 20 12.67 -21.35 -1.65
CA TYR A 20 12.84 -21.70 -3.07
C TYR A 20 14.05 -22.61 -3.33
N ALA A 21 13.82 -23.88 -3.64
CA ALA A 21 14.82 -24.71 -4.34
C ALA A 21 14.22 -26.00 -4.97
N ASN A 22 13.71 -25.93 -6.23
CA ASN A 22 13.51 -27.05 -7.20
C ASN A 22 12.06 -27.44 -7.63
N HIS A 23 11.90 -28.13 -8.77
CA HIS A 23 10.61 -28.38 -9.48
C HIS A 23 9.58 -29.26 -8.72
N ALA A 24 10.00 -30.00 -7.69
CA ALA A 24 9.11 -30.70 -6.77
C ALA A 24 8.30 -29.75 -5.86
N LEU A 25 8.71 -28.47 -5.76
CA LEU A 25 8.12 -27.48 -4.87
C LEU A 25 6.89 -26.75 -5.40
N THR A 26 6.53 -26.84 -6.67
CA THR A 26 5.26 -26.22 -7.12
C THR A 26 4.07 -26.81 -6.35
N GLN A 27 4.16 -28.07 -5.92
CA GLN A 27 3.14 -28.72 -5.09
C GLN A 27 3.16 -28.21 -3.63
N GLU A 28 4.33 -27.95 -3.04
CA GLU A 28 4.43 -27.39 -1.68
C GLU A 28 3.97 -25.93 -1.63
N VAL A 29 4.35 -25.14 -2.64
CA VAL A 29 3.84 -23.79 -2.89
C VAL A 29 2.32 -23.84 -3.03
N LYS A 30 1.81 -24.76 -3.84
CA LYS A 30 0.37 -24.94 -4.05
C LYS A 30 -0.37 -25.28 -2.75
N VAL A 31 0.17 -26.20 -1.95
CA VAL A 31 -0.41 -26.58 -0.66
C VAL A 31 -0.46 -25.39 0.30
N GLU A 32 0.60 -24.58 0.35
CA GLU A 32 0.65 -23.42 1.23
C GLU A 32 -0.26 -22.27 0.77
N VAL A 33 -0.34 -22.03 -0.54
CA VAL A 33 -1.31 -21.09 -1.13
C VAL A 33 -2.74 -21.57 -0.86
N ASP A 34 -3.05 -22.84 -1.13
CA ASP A 34 -4.38 -23.42 -0.86
C ASP A 34 -4.74 -23.32 0.63
N ARG A 35 -3.76 -23.55 1.52
CA ARG A 35 -3.93 -23.38 2.97
C ARG A 35 -4.30 -21.94 3.31
N GLN A 36 -3.56 -20.95 2.80
CA GLN A 36 -3.84 -19.53 3.07
C GLN A 36 -5.17 -19.07 2.48
N LEU A 37 -5.52 -19.51 1.28
CA LEU A 37 -6.84 -19.22 0.70
C LEU A 37 -7.96 -19.87 1.52
N ALA A 38 -7.75 -21.07 2.06
CA ALA A 38 -8.71 -21.72 2.97
C ALA A 38 -8.85 -20.96 4.30
N LEU A 39 -7.74 -20.47 4.88
CA LEU A 39 -7.77 -19.61 6.07
C LEU A 39 -8.54 -18.32 5.82
N MET A 40 -8.23 -17.66 4.71
CA MET A 40 -8.93 -16.48 4.23
C MET A 40 -10.44 -16.75 4.12
N SER A 41 -10.80 -17.92 3.59
CA SER A 41 -12.20 -18.35 3.47
C SER A 41 -12.88 -18.59 4.81
N GLN A 42 -12.20 -19.22 5.77
CA GLN A 42 -12.77 -19.44 7.10
C GLN A 42 -12.98 -18.14 7.87
N GLN A 43 -12.04 -17.20 7.76
CA GLN A 43 -12.08 -15.95 8.53
C GLN A 43 -13.05 -14.93 7.94
N MET A 44 -13.21 -14.91 6.62
CA MET A 44 -13.97 -13.86 5.94
C MET A 44 -15.15 -14.38 5.11
N GLY A 45 -15.36 -15.69 5.02
CA GLY A 45 -16.44 -16.33 4.26
C GLY A 45 -16.49 -15.98 2.76
N VAL A 46 -15.33 -15.63 2.20
CA VAL A 46 -15.13 -15.51 0.74
C VAL A 46 -14.34 -16.69 0.24
N THR A 47 -14.58 -17.15 -0.98
CA THR A 47 -13.76 -18.21 -1.58
C THR A 47 -12.89 -17.58 -2.66
N ALA A 48 -11.65 -18.07 -2.78
CA ALA A 48 -10.75 -17.68 -3.85
C ALA A 48 -10.29 -18.94 -4.57
N SER A 49 -10.26 -18.87 -5.88
CA SER A 49 -9.79 -19.92 -6.78
C SER A 49 -8.86 -19.30 -7.80
N TYR A 50 -7.87 -20.05 -8.28
CA TYR A 50 -6.94 -19.62 -9.31
C TYR A 50 -6.83 -20.69 -10.40
N GLU A 51 -6.41 -20.30 -11.60
CA GLU A 51 -6.27 -21.21 -12.72
C GLU A 51 -4.93 -21.95 -12.69
N ASP A 52 -3.85 -21.20 -12.48
CA ASP A 52 -2.49 -21.73 -12.52
C ASP A 52 -1.59 -21.11 -11.45
N ILE A 53 -0.56 -21.86 -11.07
CA ILE A 53 0.51 -21.42 -10.20
C ILE A 53 1.86 -21.87 -10.76
N SER A 54 2.74 -20.91 -11.00
CA SER A 54 4.07 -21.17 -11.53
C SER A 54 5.13 -20.64 -10.56
N ALA A 55 6.32 -21.25 -10.62
CA ALA A 55 7.47 -20.83 -9.82
C ALA A 55 8.70 -20.71 -10.71
N SER A 56 9.43 -19.61 -10.59
CA SER A 56 10.67 -19.33 -11.31
C SER A 56 11.86 -19.48 -10.37
N VAL A 57 12.73 -20.44 -10.65
CA VAL A 57 13.99 -20.63 -9.88
C VAL A 57 14.97 -19.49 -10.15
N LEU A 58 15.00 -18.98 -11.39
CA LEU A 58 15.90 -17.89 -11.79
C LEU A 58 15.44 -16.55 -11.20
N GLY A 59 14.12 -16.30 -11.19
CA GLY A 59 13.53 -15.09 -10.63
C GLY A 59 13.31 -15.15 -9.11
N GLN A 60 13.46 -16.33 -8.50
CA GLN A 60 13.05 -16.60 -7.11
C GLN A 60 11.64 -16.07 -6.84
N SER A 61 10.73 -16.38 -7.76
CA SER A 61 9.37 -15.84 -7.75
C SER A 61 8.31 -16.92 -7.92
N VAL A 62 7.13 -16.64 -7.39
CA VAL A 62 5.90 -17.40 -7.62
C VAL A 62 4.88 -16.48 -8.25
N GLU A 63 4.20 -16.97 -9.28
CA GLU A 63 3.10 -16.28 -9.94
C GLU A 63 1.83 -17.12 -9.86
N ILE A 64 0.77 -16.52 -9.33
CA ILE A 64 -0.59 -17.07 -9.35
C ILE A 64 -1.35 -16.36 -10.47
N SER A 65 -1.92 -17.14 -11.39
CA SER A 65 -2.64 -16.62 -12.57
C SER A 65 -4.15 -16.80 -12.46
N ASN A 66 -4.87 -15.79 -12.94
CA ASN A 66 -6.34 -15.76 -13.07
C ASN A 66 -7.06 -16.13 -11.78
N MET A 67 -6.78 -15.40 -10.70
CA MET A 67 -7.48 -15.56 -9.44
C MET A 67 -8.87 -14.92 -9.52
N GLN A 68 -9.89 -15.68 -9.11
CA GLN A 68 -11.26 -15.23 -8.95
C GLN A 68 -11.65 -15.28 -7.48
N ILE A 69 -12.29 -14.20 -7.02
CA ILE A 69 -12.80 -14.07 -5.66
C ILE A 69 -14.32 -14.13 -5.73
N THR A 70 -14.90 -15.00 -4.90
CA THR A 70 -16.32 -15.27 -4.81
C THR A 70 -16.83 -14.90 -3.42
N GLY A 71 -17.95 -14.18 -3.39
CA GLY A 71 -18.58 -13.72 -2.16
C GLY A 71 -19.37 -14.82 -1.45
N PHE A 72 -19.91 -14.48 -0.28
CA PHE A 72 -20.79 -15.36 0.51
C PHE A 72 -22.04 -15.83 -0.24
N ASP A 73 -22.51 -15.05 -1.21
CA ASP A 73 -23.64 -15.37 -2.09
C ASP A 73 -23.25 -16.33 -3.22
N GLN A 74 -22.01 -16.84 -3.20
CA GLN A 74 -21.41 -17.68 -4.24
C GLN A 74 -21.34 -16.99 -5.61
N GLN A 75 -21.39 -15.66 -5.63
CA GLN A 75 -21.25 -14.88 -6.84
C GLN A 75 -19.84 -14.28 -6.97
N PRO A 76 -19.31 -14.15 -8.19
CA PRO A 76 -18.03 -13.48 -8.42
C PRO A 76 -18.06 -12.06 -7.87
N VAL A 77 -17.00 -11.65 -7.19
CA VAL A 77 -16.82 -10.31 -6.63
C VAL A 77 -15.68 -9.57 -7.32
N ALA A 78 -14.57 -10.26 -7.58
CA ALA A 78 -13.40 -9.66 -8.21
C ALA A 78 -12.57 -10.71 -8.95
N ASN A 79 -11.75 -10.24 -9.88
CA ASN A 79 -10.79 -11.05 -10.65
C ASN A 79 -9.42 -10.37 -10.63
N ILE A 80 -8.37 -11.17 -10.71
CA ILE A 80 -6.98 -10.73 -10.72
C ILE A 80 -6.27 -11.55 -11.79
N ALA A 81 -5.66 -10.88 -12.77
CA ALA A 81 -4.98 -11.58 -13.85
C ALA A 81 -3.70 -12.27 -13.35
N SER A 82 -2.89 -11.58 -12.55
CA SER A 82 -1.77 -12.22 -11.89
C SER A 82 -1.37 -11.58 -10.56
N ILE A 83 -0.82 -12.42 -9.69
CA ILE A 83 -0.15 -12.04 -8.44
C ILE A 83 1.24 -12.67 -8.49
N GLU A 84 2.27 -11.85 -8.50
CA GLU A 84 3.67 -12.28 -8.46
C GLU A 84 4.31 -11.85 -7.15
N VAL A 85 5.04 -12.79 -6.52
CA VAL A 85 5.82 -12.56 -5.31
C VAL A 85 7.24 -13.01 -5.60
N ALA A 86 8.21 -12.12 -5.47
CA ALA A 86 9.62 -12.41 -5.73
C ALA A 86 10.50 -12.11 -4.51
N GLY A 87 11.55 -12.91 -4.33
CA GLY A 87 12.57 -12.70 -3.29
C GLY A 87 12.10 -12.93 -1.86
N TYR A 88 10.87 -13.42 -1.63
CA TYR A 88 10.39 -13.72 -0.29
C TYR A 88 11.09 -14.95 0.30
N GLU A 89 11.55 -14.85 1.55
CA GLU A 89 12.14 -15.97 2.29
C GLU A 89 11.47 -16.13 3.66
N VAL A 90 11.10 -17.37 4.02
CA VAL A 90 10.33 -17.67 5.25
C VAL A 90 11.15 -17.46 6.52
N ASP A 91 12.42 -17.85 6.48
CA ASP A 91 13.21 -18.01 7.70
C ASP A 91 14.14 -16.84 8.01
N LYS A 92 14.34 -15.93 7.04
CA LYS A 92 15.23 -14.77 7.15
C LYS A 92 14.69 -13.57 6.37
N ILE A 93 15.23 -12.41 6.69
CA ILE A 93 14.95 -11.18 5.95
C ILE A 93 15.71 -11.23 4.63
N ALA A 94 14.97 -11.18 3.52
CA ALA A 94 15.57 -11.10 2.20
C ALA A 94 16.07 -9.68 1.91
N PRO A 95 17.18 -9.53 1.15
CA PRO A 95 17.68 -8.22 0.75
C PRO A 95 16.74 -7.50 -0.24
N ARG A 96 15.86 -8.25 -0.91
CA ARG A 96 14.88 -7.71 -1.84
C ARG A 96 13.62 -8.58 -1.81
N THR A 97 12.48 -7.95 -1.59
CA THR A 97 11.16 -8.58 -1.67
C THR A 97 10.24 -7.74 -2.56
N GLU A 98 9.54 -8.38 -3.48
CA GLU A 98 8.66 -7.70 -4.44
C GLU A 98 7.29 -8.40 -4.47
N LEU A 99 6.22 -7.61 -4.51
CA LEU A 99 4.85 -8.04 -4.70
C LEU A 99 4.26 -7.24 -5.86
N SER A 100 3.78 -7.92 -6.90
CA SER A 100 3.08 -7.32 -8.03
C SER A 100 1.71 -7.96 -8.21
N ILE A 101 0.66 -7.14 -8.24
CA ILE A 101 -0.70 -7.55 -8.58
C ILE A 101 -1.07 -6.83 -9.88
N LYS A 102 -1.47 -7.60 -10.90
CA LYS A 102 -1.82 -7.06 -12.22
C LYS A 102 -3.28 -7.30 -12.55
N ASN A 103 -3.91 -6.26 -13.08
CA ASN A 103 -5.30 -6.23 -13.54
C ASN A 103 -6.32 -6.72 -12.49
N PHE A 104 -6.23 -6.25 -11.25
CA PHE A 104 -7.31 -6.41 -10.30
C PHE A 104 -8.55 -5.67 -10.83
N THR A 105 -9.69 -6.35 -10.92
CA THR A 105 -10.97 -5.77 -11.36
C THR A 105 -12.12 -6.30 -10.50
N PHE A 106 -13.14 -5.47 -10.27
CA PHE A 106 -14.40 -5.95 -9.72
C PHE A 106 -15.23 -6.65 -10.79
N SER A 107 -16.04 -7.64 -10.39
CA SER A 107 -16.95 -8.31 -11.31
C SER A 107 -18.13 -7.40 -11.68
N GLU A 108 -18.65 -7.55 -12.90
CA GLU A 108 -19.87 -6.85 -13.35
C GLU A 108 -21.05 -7.06 -12.39
N HIS A 109 -21.19 -8.29 -11.87
CA HIS A 109 -22.23 -8.62 -10.90
C HIS A 109 -22.07 -7.81 -9.60
N PHE A 110 -20.85 -7.65 -9.10
CA PHE A 110 -20.59 -6.83 -7.91
C PHE A 110 -20.84 -5.35 -8.19
N LEU A 111 -20.38 -4.84 -9.34
CA LEU A 111 -20.60 -3.45 -9.74
C LEU A 111 -22.09 -3.11 -9.85
N ALA A 112 -22.91 -4.02 -10.38
CA ALA A 112 -24.36 -3.86 -10.46
C ALA A 112 -25.06 -3.77 -9.10
N GLN A 113 -24.43 -4.27 -8.03
CA GLN A 113 -24.95 -4.19 -6.66
C GLN A 113 -24.47 -2.95 -5.90
N LEU A 114 -23.51 -2.20 -6.45
CA LEU A 114 -23.04 -0.98 -5.82
C LEU A 114 -24.16 0.07 -5.80
N PRO A 115 -24.28 0.86 -4.71
CA PRO A 115 -25.13 2.03 -4.72
C PRO A 115 -24.82 2.92 -5.93
N PRO A 116 -25.81 3.62 -6.52
CA PRO A 116 -25.59 4.51 -7.67
C PRO A 116 -24.46 5.52 -7.47
N ASP A 117 -24.24 5.94 -6.22
CA ASP A 117 -23.19 6.90 -5.87
C ASP A 117 -21.78 6.27 -5.82
N ALA A 118 -21.69 4.97 -5.56
CA ALA A 118 -20.44 4.21 -5.43
C ALA A 118 -19.96 3.59 -6.76
N ASN A 119 -20.84 3.48 -7.77
CA ASN A 119 -20.48 3.03 -9.11
C ASN A 119 -19.87 4.19 -9.92
N ASN A 120 -18.63 4.57 -9.59
CA ASN A 120 -17.88 5.60 -10.28
C ASN A 120 -16.81 4.97 -11.20
N LYS A 121 -16.09 5.81 -11.96
CA LYS A 121 -15.01 5.35 -12.84
C LYS A 121 -13.96 4.50 -12.12
N LEU A 122 -13.70 4.76 -10.84
CA LEU A 122 -12.78 3.95 -10.03
C LEU A 122 -13.34 2.55 -9.77
N ALA A 123 -14.62 2.39 -9.44
CA ALA A 123 -15.19 1.08 -9.21
C ALA A 123 -15.04 0.15 -10.42
N ALA A 124 -15.23 0.67 -11.63
CA ALA A 124 -15.07 -0.10 -12.87
C ALA A 124 -13.61 -0.18 -13.38
N ALA A 125 -12.64 0.43 -12.68
CA ALA A 125 -11.27 0.47 -13.13
C ALA A 125 -10.55 -0.88 -12.96
N SER A 126 -9.49 -1.05 -13.73
CA SER A 126 -8.50 -2.09 -13.52
C SER A 126 -7.33 -1.53 -12.74
N TYR A 127 -6.85 -2.27 -11.74
CA TYR A 127 -5.82 -1.82 -10.84
C TYR A 127 -4.57 -2.68 -10.96
N ASP A 128 -3.42 -2.02 -11.08
CA ASP A 128 -2.12 -2.64 -10.86
C ASP A 128 -1.57 -2.13 -9.53
N LEU A 129 -1.04 -3.04 -8.70
CA LEU A 129 -0.36 -2.72 -7.45
C LEU A 129 1.05 -3.31 -7.50
N HIS A 130 2.03 -2.55 -7.08
CA HIS A 130 3.41 -2.98 -6.97
C HIS A 130 3.96 -2.51 -5.62
N THR A 131 4.57 -3.42 -4.87
CA THR A 131 5.34 -3.10 -3.67
C THR A 131 6.74 -3.69 -3.82
N LEU A 132 7.77 -2.88 -3.57
CA LEU A 132 9.15 -3.31 -3.54
C LEU A 132 9.75 -2.90 -2.19
N MET A 133 10.47 -3.82 -1.57
CA MET A 133 11.27 -3.56 -0.38
C MET A 133 12.70 -4.00 -0.63
N ASN A 134 13.64 -3.09 -0.47
CA ASN A 134 15.06 -3.38 -0.43
C ASN A 134 15.57 -3.23 1.01
N TYR A 135 16.38 -4.16 1.48
CA TYR A 135 17.00 -4.13 2.80
C TYR A 135 18.50 -4.39 2.69
N ASP A 136 19.31 -3.49 3.25
CA ASP A 136 20.75 -3.68 3.37
C ASP A 136 21.09 -4.17 4.78
N GLU A 137 21.50 -5.43 4.89
CA GLU A 137 21.86 -6.05 6.18
C GLU A 137 23.08 -5.39 6.85
N LYS A 138 23.98 -4.76 6.07
CA LYS A 138 25.21 -4.14 6.60
C LYS A 138 24.95 -2.78 7.21
N SER A 139 24.17 -1.94 6.54
CA SER A 139 23.81 -0.62 7.09
C SER A 139 22.58 -0.68 8.00
N GLY A 140 21.72 -1.69 7.80
CA GLY A 140 20.42 -1.77 8.45
C GLY A 140 19.40 -0.81 7.84
N ASP A 141 19.61 -0.36 6.60
CA ASP A 141 18.68 0.54 5.91
C ASP A 141 17.62 -0.24 5.14
N SER A 142 16.46 0.39 4.96
CA SER A 142 15.40 -0.10 4.08
C SER A 142 14.89 0.99 3.16
N ASP A 143 14.55 0.61 1.94
CA ASP A 143 13.80 1.44 1.00
C ASP A 143 12.55 0.67 0.58
N ILE A 144 11.39 1.31 0.70
CA ILE A 144 10.08 0.75 0.40
C ILE A 144 9.42 1.61 -0.67
N ASP A 145 9.12 1.00 -1.81
CA ASP A 145 8.36 1.61 -2.89
C ASP A 145 6.99 0.95 -2.98
N PHE A 146 5.95 1.77 -3.09
CA PHE A 146 4.57 1.35 -3.31
C PHE A 146 4.01 2.12 -4.50
N ALA A 147 3.41 1.42 -5.45
CA ALA A 147 2.72 2.01 -6.58
C ALA A 147 1.35 1.35 -6.74
N LEU A 148 0.31 2.17 -6.86
CA LEU A 148 -1.05 1.78 -7.18
C LEU A 148 -1.50 2.55 -8.42
N ASN A 149 -1.84 1.85 -9.48
CA ASN A 149 -2.32 2.45 -10.72
C ASN A 149 -3.74 1.99 -11.01
N ALA A 150 -4.70 2.91 -10.94
CA ALA A 150 -6.02 2.73 -11.54
C ALA A 150 -5.91 3.08 -13.04
N LYS A 151 -5.84 2.05 -13.88
CA LYS A 151 -5.46 2.17 -15.30
C LYS A 151 -6.25 3.24 -16.03
N ASN A 152 -5.52 4.09 -16.75
CA ASN A 152 -6.02 5.23 -17.53
C ASN A 152 -6.73 6.31 -16.68
N ILE A 153 -6.71 6.22 -15.35
CA ILE A 153 -7.33 7.19 -14.46
C ILE A 153 -6.25 7.89 -13.66
N VAL A 154 -5.63 7.20 -12.70
CA VAL A 154 -4.72 7.82 -11.73
C VAL A 154 -3.69 6.83 -11.20
N GLY A 155 -2.46 7.30 -11.08
CA GLY A 155 -1.35 6.62 -10.42
C GLY A 155 -1.07 7.25 -9.06
N LEU A 156 -0.81 6.42 -8.06
CA LEU A 156 -0.40 6.78 -6.71
C LEU A 156 0.91 6.07 -6.41
N ASN A 157 1.94 6.83 -6.06
CA ASN A 157 3.23 6.30 -5.65
C ASN A 157 3.54 6.79 -4.24
N PHE A 158 4.13 5.91 -3.44
CA PHE A 158 4.61 6.19 -2.11
C PHE A 158 5.97 5.54 -1.94
N ASN A 159 6.99 6.33 -1.63
CA ASN A 159 8.34 5.84 -1.35
C ASN A 159 8.73 6.22 0.07
N LEU A 160 9.36 5.30 0.79
CA LEU A 160 9.78 5.48 2.18
C LEU A 160 11.20 4.92 2.35
N GLY A 161 12.13 5.81 2.68
CA GLY A 161 13.49 5.45 3.09
C GLY A 161 13.58 5.43 4.61
N LEU A 162 14.14 4.34 5.15
CA LEU A 162 14.37 4.13 6.57
C LEU A 162 15.85 3.78 6.81
N ALA A 163 16.36 4.22 7.95
CA ALA A 163 17.63 3.79 8.52
C ALA A 163 17.38 3.07 9.85
N LYS A 164 18.35 2.25 10.25
CA LYS A 164 18.28 1.40 11.45
C LYS A 164 17.01 0.55 11.51
N SER A 165 16.52 0.09 10.37
CA SER A 165 15.33 -0.74 10.24
C SER A 165 15.54 -2.18 10.68
N THR A 166 16.77 -2.63 10.99
CA THR A 166 17.07 -4.01 11.40
C THR A 166 16.17 -4.51 12.53
N ALA A 167 15.90 -3.69 13.55
CA ALA A 167 14.99 -4.05 14.63
C ALA A 167 13.55 -4.29 14.12
N LEU A 168 13.07 -3.43 13.22
CA LEU A 168 11.75 -3.54 12.58
C LEU A 168 11.67 -4.78 11.66
N MET A 169 12.71 -5.05 10.90
CA MET A 169 12.78 -6.22 10.03
C MET A 169 12.79 -7.52 10.84
N ASN A 170 13.53 -7.56 11.95
CA ASN A 170 13.55 -8.70 12.87
C ASN A 170 12.20 -8.90 13.57
N ALA A 171 11.55 -7.80 13.98
CA ALA A 171 10.21 -7.82 14.53
C ALA A 171 9.22 -8.41 13.52
N SER A 172 9.22 -7.92 12.28
CA SER A 172 8.39 -8.43 11.18
C SER A 172 8.57 -9.94 10.95
N LEU A 173 9.81 -10.42 10.91
CA LEU A 173 10.11 -11.85 10.77
C LEU A 173 9.60 -12.67 11.96
N ALA A 174 9.77 -12.20 13.20
CA ALA A 174 9.28 -12.87 14.39
C ALA A 174 7.74 -12.95 14.42
N LEU A 175 7.07 -11.88 14.01
CA LEU A 175 5.60 -11.83 13.87
C LEU A 175 5.11 -12.81 12.81
N SER A 176 5.79 -12.87 11.66
CA SER A 176 5.47 -13.83 10.59
C SER A 176 5.55 -15.27 11.10
N LYS A 177 6.62 -15.63 11.81
CA LYS A 177 6.78 -16.97 12.41
C LYS A 177 5.70 -17.28 13.45
N MET A 178 5.33 -16.31 14.29
CA MET A 178 4.25 -16.47 15.27
C MET A 178 2.89 -16.71 14.57
N GLN A 179 2.61 -15.97 13.49
CA GLN A 179 1.38 -16.13 12.72
C GLN A 179 1.32 -17.49 12.02
N GLN A 180 2.44 -17.97 11.48
CA GLN A 180 2.53 -19.32 10.91
C GLN A 180 2.23 -20.41 11.96
N GLN A 181 2.73 -20.25 13.19
CA GLN A 181 2.46 -21.19 14.29
C GLN A 181 0.99 -21.17 14.75
N LEU A 182 0.35 -20.00 14.73
CA LEU A 182 -1.06 -19.86 15.10
C LEU A 182 -2.02 -20.44 14.05
N GLY A 183 -1.63 -20.46 12.77
CA GLY A 183 -2.47 -20.96 11.69
C GLY A 183 -3.81 -20.21 11.63
N SER A 184 -4.93 -20.94 11.78
CA SER A 184 -6.28 -20.35 11.80
C SER A 184 -6.69 -19.75 13.15
N GLN A 185 -5.91 -19.95 14.20
CA GLN A 185 -6.28 -19.52 15.55
C GLN A 185 -6.08 -18.01 15.70
N GLN A 186 -7.04 -17.35 16.35
CA GLN A 186 -6.86 -15.95 16.72
C GLN A 186 -5.76 -15.86 17.80
N PRO A 187 -4.87 -14.86 17.71
CA PRO A 187 -3.87 -14.64 18.75
C PRO A 187 -4.56 -14.34 20.07
N THR A 188 -4.00 -14.87 21.17
CA THR A 188 -4.46 -14.54 22.51
C THR A 188 -4.17 -13.07 22.84
N LEU A 189 -4.86 -12.52 23.84
CA LEU A 189 -4.58 -11.15 24.31
C LEU A 189 -3.11 -10.97 24.71
N GLU A 190 -2.52 -11.96 25.37
CA GLU A 190 -1.10 -11.95 25.76
C GLU A 190 -0.19 -11.89 24.53
N GLN A 191 -0.47 -12.70 23.50
CA GLN A 191 0.26 -12.65 22.23
C GLN A 191 0.07 -11.31 21.53
N GLN A 192 -1.13 -10.74 21.50
CA GLN A 192 -1.37 -9.42 20.90
C GLN A 192 -0.56 -8.32 21.59
N LEU A 193 -0.51 -8.34 22.93
CA LEU A 193 0.30 -7.40 23.69
C LEU A 193 1.79 -7.59 23.41
N GLN A 194 2.27 -8.83 23.32
CA GLN A 194 3.66 -9.11 22.95
C GLN A 194 4.00 -8.58 21.55
N GLN A 195 3.12 -8.78 20.56
CA GLN A 195 3.30 -8.27 19.20
C GLN A 195 3.36 -6.73 19.18
N GLN A 196 2.48 -6.08 19.94
CA GLN A 196 2.47 -4.62 20.06
C GLN A 196 3.76 -4.09 20.70
N THR A 197 4.22 -4.70 21.80
CA THR A 197 5.47 -4.32 22.46
C THR A 197 6.66 -4.45 21.52
N LEU A 198 6.78 -5.58 20.81
CA LEU A 198 7.88 -5.83 19.87
C LEU A 198 7.94 -4.77 18.77
N LEU A 199 6.78 -4.41 18.21
CA LEU A 199 6.69 -3.35 17.19
C LEU A 199 7.02 -1.97 17.77
N MET A 200 6.54 -1.65 18.97
CA MET A 200 6.82 -0.37 19.62
C MET A 200 8.31 -0.18 19.89
N GLU A 201 8.98 -1.22 20.39
CA GLU A 201 10.42 -1.20 20.62
C GLU A 201 11.18 -1.00 19.30
N ALA A 202 10.81 -1.75 18.26
CA ALA A 202 11.42 -1.61 16.95
C ALA A 202 11.21 -0.23 16.30
N LEU A 203 10.03 0.36 16.47
CA LEU A 203 9.70 1.69 15.95
C LEU A 203 10.43 2.81 16.70
N ALA A 204 10.81 2.59 17.96
CA ALA A 204 11.51 3.59 18.76
C ALA A 204 12.94 3.86 18.27
N GLU A 205 13.59 2.84 17.71
CA GLU A 205 14.95 2.94 17.15
C GLU A 205 14.99 3.38 15.68
N LEU A 206 13.83 3.39 15.02
CA LEU A 206 13.70 3.65 13.60
C LEU A 206 13.99 5.12 13.28
N GLU A 207 14.87 5.34 12.30
CA GLU A 207 15.22 6.66 11.79
C GLU A 207 14.63 6.81 10.38
N PRO A 208 13.61 7.65 10.17
CA PRO A 208 13.11 7.87 8.83
C PRO A 208 14.10 8.75 8.05
N ARG A 209 14.37 8.41 6.79
CA ARG A 209 15.29 9.17 5.91
C ARG A 209 14.54 10.00 4.89
N SER A 210 13.55 9.40 4.24
CA SER A 210 12.82 10.06 3.17
C SER A 210 11.39 9.56 3.10
N ILE A 211 10.51 10.44 2.66
CA ILE A 211 9.14 10.11 2.29
C ILE A 211 8.82 10.84 1.00
N GLU A 212 8.18 10.16 0.06
CA GLU A 212 7.65 10.75 -1.16
C GLU A 212 6.26 10.21 -1.42
N ILE A 213 5.34 11.11 -1.76
CA ILE A 213 4.00 10.78 -2.24
C ILE A 213 3.86 11.46 -3.59
N ALA A 214 3.49 10.69 -4.61
CA ALA A 214 3.17 11.23 -5.92
C ALA A 214 1.78 10.76 -6.37
N LEU A 215 1.03 11.67 -6.94
CA LEU A 215 -0.25 11.44 -7.61
C LEU A 215 -0.06 11.87 -9.06
N ASN A 216 -0.38 10.99 -10.01
CA ASN A 216 -0.25 11.25 -11.44
C ASN A 216 -1.58 11.00 -12.14
N ASN A 217 -1.98 11.91 -13.02
CA ASN A 217 -3.11 11.70 -13.92
C ASN A 217 -2.68 10.77 -15.05
N GLU A 218 -3.30 9.58 -15.10
CA GLU A 218 -3.04 8.57 -16.12
C GLU A 218 -4.01 8.68 -17.33
N GLY A 219 -4.82 9.75 -17.36
CA GLY A 219 -5.72 10.10 -18.47
C GLY A 219 -7.02 10.74 -17.98
N GLU A 220 -7.80 9.99 -17.22
CA GLU A 220 -9.19 10.32 -16.85
C GLU A 220 -9.33 10.92 -15.44
N PHE A 221 -8.23 11.21 -14.73
CA PHE A 221 -8.30 11.74 -13.36
C PHE A 221 -9.09 13.05 -13.29
N LYS A 222 -8.84 13.98 -14.22
CA LYS A 222 -9.59 15.25 -14.28
C LYS A 222 -11.10 15.02 -14.44
N ALA A 223 -11.49 14.13 -15.36
CA ALA A 223 -12.89 13.81 -15.57
C ALA A 223 -13.53 13.13 -14.34
N LEU A 224 -12.77 12.31 -13.61
CA LEU A 224 -13.20 11.74 -12.34
C LEU A 224 -13.43 12.82 -11.27
N VAL A 225 -12.53 13.80 -11.17
CA VAL A 225 -12.67 14.94 -10.24
C VAL A 225 -13.92 15.76 -10.59
N GLU A 226 -14.09 16.12 -11.86
CA GLU A 226 -15.26 16.88 -12.34
C GLU A 226 -16.57 16.13 -12.06
N GLN A 227 -16.65 14.84 -12.38
CA GLN A 227 -17.82 14.00 -12.06
C GLN A 227 -18.12 13.99 -10.55
N THR A 228 -17.08 13.95 -9.72
CA THR A 228 -17.23 13.92 -8.26
C THR A 228 -17.75 15.26 -7.72
N LEU A 229 -17.25 16.37 -8.26
CA LEU A 229 -17.69 17.71 -7.90
C LEU A 229 -19.14 17.97 -8.36
N GLU A 230 -19.50 17.56 -9.58
CA GLU A 230 -20.86 17.69 -10.10
C GLU A 230 -21.89 16.99 -9.21
N LYS A 231 -21.59 15.78 -8.71
CA LYS A 231 -22.44 15.07 -7.74
C LYS A 231 -22.63 15.84 -6.43
N GLN A 232 -21.66 16.67 -6.05
CA GLN A 232 -21.73 17.54 -4.88
C GLN A 232 -22.34 18.92 -5.19
N GLY A 233 -22.81 19.15 -6.43
CA GLY A 233 -23.33 20.43 -6.88
C GLY A 233 -22.26 21.52 -6.98
N MET A 234 -21.00 21.12 -7.18
CA MET A 234 -19.83 22.00 -7.21
C MET A 234 -19.17 21.96 -8.59
N THR A 235 -18.60 23.09 -9.03
CA THR A 235 -17.74 23.15 -10.23
C THR A 235 -16.27 23.03 -9.86
N LEU A 236 -15.42 22.72 -10.84
CA LEU A 236 -13.96 22.73 -10.66
C LEU A 236 -13.44 24.09 -10.18
N GLU A 237 -13.98 25.18 -10.71
CA GLU A 237 -13.63 26.56 -10.31
C GLU A 237 -13.97 26.84 -8.84
N GLN A 238 -15.13 26.37 -8.37
CA GLN A 238 -15.51 26.50 -6.97
C GLN A 238 -14.60 25.70 -6.04
N MET A 239 -14.16 24.50 -6.46
CA MET A 239 -13.16 23.71 -5.74
C MET A 239 -11.83 24.47 -5.65
N GLN A 240 -11.34 25.02 -6.76
CA GLN A 240 -10.10 25.82 -6.77
C GLN A 240 -10.19 27.04 -5.86
N GLN A 241 -11.33 27.74 -5.84
CA GLN A 241 -11.57 28.85 -4.92
C GLN A 241 -11.55 28.41 -3.45
N MET A 242 -12.18 27.26 -3.15
CA MET A 242 -12.18 26.70 -1.80
C MET A 242 -10.78 26.31 -1.35
N VAL A 243 -10.00 25.65 -2.21
CA VAL A 243 -8.60 25.31 -1.93
C VAL A 243 -7.78 26.57 -1.69
N ASN A 244 -7.94 27.59 -2.52
CA ASN A 244 -7.24 28.87 -2.33
C ASN A 244 -7.56 29.51 -0.97
N MET A 245 -8.84 29.53 -0.56
CA MET A 245 -9.22 30.07 0.75
C MET A 245 -8.66 29.23 1.90
N GLN A 246 -8.65 27.90 1.76
CA GLN A 246 -8.11 27.00 2.78
C GLN A 246 -6.59 27.18 2.92
N LEU A 247 -5.86 27.32 1.82
CA LEU A 247 -4.42 27.56 1.82
C LEU A 247 -4.04 28.94 2.39
N GLN A 248 -4.92 29.93 2.31
CA GLN A 248 -4.71 31.23 2.97
C GLN A 248 -4.88 31.16 4.50
N GLN A 249 -5.65 30.19 5.00
CA GLN A 249 -5.92 30.02 6.42
C GLN A 249 -5.04 28.94 7.07
N ALA A 250 -4.48 28.04 6.26
CA ALA A 250 -3.63 26.95 6.73
C ALA A 250 -2.18 27.41 6.91
N PRO A 251 -1.51 27.02 8.00
CA PRO A 251 -0.08 27.24 8.17
C PRO A 251 0.69 26.24 7.30
N VAL A 252 0.84 26.54 6.01
CA VAL A 252 1.62 25.77 5.04
C VAL A 252 2.71 26.65 4.43
N SER A 253 3.82 26.05 3.99
CA SER A 253 4.88 26.80 3.33
C SER A 253 4.43 27.30 1.96
N GLU A 254 5.06 28.37 1.48
CA GLU A 254 4.78 28.96 0.17
C GLU A 254 4.96 27.92 -0.95
N ALA A 255 6.05 27.14 -0.90
CA ALA A 255 6.33 26.09 -1.87
C ALA A 255 5.21 25.03 -1.94
N LEU A 256 4.71 24.58 -0.79
CA LEU A 256 3.62 23.60 -0.75
C LEU A 256 2.29 24.23 -1.20
N SER A 257 2.03 25.49 -0.81
CA SER A 257 0.85 26.24 -1.23
C SER A 257 0.81 26.40 -2.75
N GLU A 258 1.93 26.75 -3.37
CA GLU A 258 2.05 26.90 -4.82
C GLU A 258 1.88 25.57 -5.54
N ALA A 259 2.52 24.50 -5.06
CA ALA A 259 2.37 23.17 -5.63
C ALA A 259 0.90 22.70 -5.62
N ILE A 260 0.20 22.86 -4.49
CA ILE A 260 -1.22 22.48 -4.39
C ILE A 260 -2.06 23.33 -5.36
N LYS A 261 -1.82 24.65 -5.43
CA LYS A 261 -2.55 25.54 -6.36
C LYS A 261 -2.36 25.10 -7.81
N ASN A 262 -1.12 24.90 -8.24
CA ASN A 262 -0.79 24.51 -9.61
C ASN A 262 -1.42 23.16 -9.95
N PHE A 263 -1.32 22.18 -9.04
CA PHE A 263 -1.99 20.90 -9.21
C PHE A 263 -3.52 21.06 -9.34
N THR A 264 -4.18 21.88 -8.53
CA THR A 264 -5.65 22.04 -8.66
C THR A 264 -6.07 22.76 -9.94
N GLN A 265 -5.16 23.49 -10.60
CA GLN A 265 -5.41 24.16 -11.88
C GLN A 265 -5.29 23.19 -13.07
N GLY A 266 -4.28 22.32 -13.08
CA GLY A 266 -4.05 21.38 -14.17
C GLY A 266 -4.58 19.96 -13.94
N LEU A 267 -4.58 19.50 -12.70
CA LEU A 267 -4.87 18.12 -12.27
C LEU A 267 -4.00 17.09 -13.00
N SER A 268 -2.74 17.44 -13.28
CA SER A 268 -1.81 16.61 -14.04
C SER A 268 -0.97 15.74 -13.10
N SER A 269 -0.28 16.35 -12.15
CA SER A 269 0.48 15.62 -11.14
C SER A 269 0.69 16.43 -9.87
N LEU A 270 0.84 15.74 -8.75
CA LEU A 270 1.26 16.33 -7.47
C LEU A 270 2.29 15.40 -6.84
N THR A 271 3.50 15.90 -6.63
CA THR A 271 4.56 15.21 -5.88
C THR A 271 4.92 16.02 -4.65
N VAL A 272 4.94 15.38 -3.50
CA VAL A 272 5.41 15.94 -2.23
C VAL A 272 6.42 14.98 -1.64
N SER A 273 7.62 15.47 -1.38
CA SER A 273 8.67 14.69 -0.73
C SER A 273 9.33 15.46 0.40
N ALA A 274 9.85 14.73 1.37
CA ALA A 274 10.62 15.27 2.48
C ALA A 274 11.86 14.39 2.69
N SER A 275 12.98 15.02 3.03
CA SER A 275 14.20 14.35 3.47
C SER A 275 14.42 14.70 4.93
N LEU A 276 14.21 13.72 5.80
CA LEU A 276 14.19 13.92 7.23
C LEU A 276 15.63 13.95 7.77
N PRO A 277 15.88 14.66 8.89
CA PRO A 277 17.23 14.78 9.44
C PRO A 277 17.84 13.42 9.79
N GLU A 278 19.05 13.18 9.30
CA GLU A 278 19.79 11.95 9.60
C GLU A 278 20.10 11.80 11.08
N GLY A 279 20.12 10.56 11.57
CA GLY A 279 20.51 10.25 12.96
C GLY A 279 19.46 10.60 14.01
N GLN A 280 18.24 10.98 13.60
CA GLN A 280 17.12 11.27 14.51
C GLN A 280 16.05 10.19 14.41
N THR A 281 15.60 9.73 15.57
CA THR A 281 14.47 8.82 15.68
C THR A 281 13.16 9.51 15.30
N MET A 282 12.14 8.71 14.96
CA MET A 282 10.77 9.20 14.77
C MET A 282 10.28 10.08 15.95
N THR A 283 10.67 9.74 17.18
CA THR A 283 10.25 10.48 18.38
C THR A 283 10.87 11.88 18.42
N GLU A 284 12.17 12.00 18.13
CA GLU A 284 12.89 13.27 18.12
C GLU A 284 12.41 14.19 17.00
N ILE A 285 12.18 13.62 15.81
CA ILE A 285 11.59 14.34 14.68
C ILE A 285 10.20 14.85 15.04
N ASN A 286 9.33 14.00 15.61
CA ASN A 286 7.99 14.39 16.01
C ASN A 286 8.00 15.54 17.03
N GLN A 287 8.88 15.50 18.02
CA GLN A 287 9.03 16.59 19.00
C GLN A 287 9.40 17.92 18.31
N GLN A 288 10.32 17.88 17.34
CA GLN A 288 10.72 19.08 16.59
C GLN A 288 9.58 19.59 15.70
N ILE A 289 8.86 18.70 15.01
CA ILE A 289 7.66 19.07 14.25
C ILE A 289 6.64 19.77 15.16
N PHE A 290 6.39 19.27 16.37
CA PHE A 290 5.49 19.93 17.33
C PHE A 290 5.95 21.34 17.70
N THR A 291 7.26 21.56 17.85
CA THR A 291 7.79 22.91 18.13
C THR A 291 7.68 23.86 16.95
N LEU A 292 7.69 23.34 15.71
CA LEU A 292 7.65 24.12 14.47
C LEU A 292 6.25 24.23 13.85
N MET A 293 5.20 23.66 14.47
CA MET A 293 3.84 23.61 13.90
C MET A 293 3.22 24.98 13.57
N GLY A 294 3.68 26.06 14.22
CA GLY A 294 3.27 27.44 13.91
C GLY A 294 4.19 28.19 12.93
N GLN A 295 5.23 27.52 12.43
CA GLN A 295 6.32 28.11 11.64
C GLN A 295 6.50 27.29 10.35
N PRO A 296 5.57 27.43 9.38
CA PRO A 296 5.51 26.53 8.24
C PRO A 296 6.75 26.53 7.35
N GLU A 297 7.43 27.67 7.20
CA GLU A 297 8.69 27.75 6.44
C GLU A 297 9.84 27.03 7.16
N GLU A 298 10.01 27.28 8.46
CA GLU A 298 11.03 26.58 9.26
C GLU A 298 10.78 25.08 9.31
N LEU A 299 9.51 24.66 9.39
CA LEU A 299 9.12 23.26 9.32
C LEU A 299 9.48 22.65 7.96
N ALA A 300 9.21 23.36 6.86
CA ALA A 300 9.55 22.92 5.52
C ALA A 300 11.07 22.80 5.32
N GLU A 301 11.85 23.75 5.82
CA GLU A 301 13.31 23.69 5.80
C GLU A 301 13.84 22.51 6.64
N PHE A 302 13.29 22.31 7.84
CA PHE A 302 13.68 21.24 8.75
C PHE A 302 13.54 19.84 8.12
N ILE A 303 12.44 19.59 7.40
CA ILE A 303 12.20 18.31 6.72
C ILE A 303 12.66 18.31 5.26
N ASN A 304 13.36 19.36 4.81
CA ASN A 304 13.77 19.57 3.42
C ASN A 304 12.63 19.26 2.42
N LEU A 305 11.47 19.88 2.68
CA LEU A 305 10.25 19.67 1.93
C LEU A 305 10.44 20.12 0.48
N LYS A 306 10.05 19.26 -0.45
CA LYS A 306 9.92 19.56 -1.88
C LYS A 306 8.50 19.26 -2.30
N ALA A 307 7.88 20.19 -2.99
CA ALA A 307 6.55 20.00 -3.55
C ALA A 307 6.53 20.50 -4.99
N LYS A 308 5.86 19.75 -5.86
CA LYS A 308 5.66 20.11 -7.26
C LYS A 308 4.24 19.73 -7.65
N GLY A 309 3.50 20.68 -8.20
CA GLY A 309 2.18 20.41 -8.79
C GLY A 309 2.09 20.99 -10.20
N GLU A 310 1.37 20.27 -11.05
CA GLU A 310 1.13 20.57 -12.47
C GLU A 310 -0.33 20.31 -12.87
#